data_AF-A0A830HJU3-F1
#
_entry.id   AF-A0A830HJU3-F1
#
_cell.length_a   1.000
_cell.length_b   1.000
_cell.length_c   1.000
_cell.angle_alpha   90.00
_cell.angle_beta   90.00
_cell.angle_gamma   90.00
#
_symmetry.space_group_name_H-M   'P 1'
#
loop_
_entity.id
_entity.type
_entity.pdbx_description
1 polymer ?
#
loop_
_entity_poly.entity_id
_entity_poly.type
_entity_poly.pdbx_seq_one_letter_code
_entity_poly.pdbx_strand_id
1 'polypeptide(L)'
;MNNNDDTPIASRYALSTNPALRNLNLAQRGSQGEDLAPSLHIPAGTPLTPTQTKALASIERAVRTFGPAPGAAAMLTHEDEAAVIAAQTGRYVTWRSLKDGQDCCRVGPSARCFCGYTFGEHAGDGLGRCSQSDSCTRFLYMPSRPEEVGEWWLPRRKGFNVHHWRAKCQCGHGHNMHTAVQGGRCRGRVAPPVKAAAPRRRIENHGHPNPNPNPKALAESEGRPCGCRCFVSAFRCVVCESSWGDHELVVETEAERRAHGREVRDAYRPLAAAPSIREAVFGDDSRRALPDPSSLEAALRPAWRPSPDDDQSMSQPPQQHGATEHAFASAMRSRTSAKGRGLGWR
;
A
#
# COMPACT_ATOMS: atom_id res chain seq x y z
N MET A 1 -35.52 -8.42 26.60
CA MET A 1 -34.13 -8.94 26.62
C MET A 1 -33.74 -9.19 25.17
N ASN A 2 -33.31 -8.15 24.45
CA ASN A 2 -32.72 -8.25 23.12
C ASN A 2 -31.37 -7.54 23.19
N ASN A 3 -30.29 -8.31 23.14
CA ASN A 3 -28.93 -7.79 23.06
C ASN A 3 -28.67 -7.38 21.61
N ASN A 4 -28.62 -6.07 21.36
CA ASN A 4 -28.00 -5.51 20.17
C ASN A 4 -26.50 -5.40 20.47
N ASP A 5 -25.70 -6.28 19.90
CA ASP A 5 -24.25 -6.12 19.83
C ASP A 5 -23.90 -5.19 18.65
N ASP A 6 -23.86 -3.89 18.93
CA ASP A 6 -23.23 -2.88 18.08
C ASP A 6 -21.70 -3.09 18.11
N THR A 7 -21.20 -3.91 17.19
CA THR A 7 -19.76 -3.99 16.92
C THR A 7 -19.43 -3.09 15.73
N PRO A 8 -18.57 -2.07 15.84
CA PRO A 8 -18.22 -1.24 14.70
C PRO A 8 -17.45 -2.03 13.64
N ILE A 9 -17.77 -1.77 12.38
CA ILE A 9 -17.17 -2.33 11.16
C ILE A 9 -15.74 -1.76 11.01
N ALA A 10 -14.84 -2.13 11.92
CA ALA A 10 -13.43 -1.72 11.90
C ALA A 10 -12.47 -2.86 11.48
N SER A 11 -13.00 -3.97 10.95
CA SER A 11 -12.24 -5.24 10.86
C SER A 11 -12.07 -5.81 9.44
N ARG A 12 -12.64 -5.20 8.39
CA ARG A 12 -12.68 -5.86 7.06
C ARG A 12 -11.57 -5.49 6.06
N TYR A 13 -10.71 -4.51 6.32
CA TYR A 13 -9.69 -4.09 5.35
C TYR A 13 -8.22 -4.10 5.83
N ALA A 14 -7.95 -4.56 7.05
CA ALA A 14 -6.57 -4.82 7.50
C ALA A 14 -6.08 -6.18 6.97
N LEU A 15 -5.84 -6.28 5.66
CA LEU A 15 -5.14 -7.43 5.07
C LEU A 15 -3.64 -7.24 5.25
N SER A 16 -3.16 -7.52 6.47
CA SER A 16 -1.73 -7.64 6.76
C SER A 16 -1.05 -8.53 5.73
N THR A 17 0.03 -8.00 5.14
CA THR A 17 0.71 -8.62 4.01
C THR A 17 1.64 -9.78 4.39
N ASN A 18 1.71 -10.12 5.69
CA ASN A 18 2.62 -11.11 6.26
C ASN A 18 1.90 -12.05 7.26
N PRO A 19 1.59 -13.30 6.89
CA PRO A 19 0.97 -14.26 7.82
C PRO A 19 1.89 -14.69 8.98
N ALA A 20 3.19 -14.40 8.95
CA ALA A 20 4.13 -14.74 10.01
C ALA A 20 4.14 -13.75 11.20
N LEU A 21 3.47 -12.60 11.10
CA LEU A 21 3.44 -11.58 12.16
C LEU A 21 2.05 -11.37 12.77
N ARG A 22 1.11 -12.28 12.51
CA ARG A 22 -0.29 -12.17 12.99
C ARG A 22 -0.45 -12.30 14.51
N ASN A 23 0.58 -12.76 15.22
CA ASN A 23 0.56 -12.99 16.67
C ASN A 23 1.75 -12.30 17.34
N LEU A 24 1.69 -10.98 17.48
CA LEU A 24 2.31 -10.17 18.54
C LEU A 24 1.83 -8.73 18.33
N ASN A 25 1.30 -8.10 19.39
CA ASN A 25 0.91 -6.69 19.48
C ASN A 25 -0.56 -6.30 19.19
N LEU A 26 -1.50 -6.95 19.89
CA LEU A 26 -2.74 -6.27 20.30
C LEU A 26 -2.97 -6.26 21.82
N ALA A 27 -2.03 -6.74 22.66
CA ALA A 27 -2.27 -6.93 24.10
C ALA A 27 -1.22 -6.35 25.06
N GLN A 28 -0.30 -5.49 24.62
CA GLN A 28 0.66 -4.84 25.54
C GLN A 28 0.89 -3.37 25.16
N ARG A 29 -0.13 -2.52 25.36
CA ARG A 29 0.08 -1.09 25.61
C ARG A 29 0.03 -0.88 27.12
N GLY A 30 1.11 -1.31 27.79
CA GLY A 30 1.45 -0.89 29.14
C GLY A 30 2.42 0.28 29.04
N SER A 31 2.07 1.37 29.71
CA SER A 31 2.85 2.58 29.90
C SER A 31 4.33 2.34 30.20
N GLN A 32 5.24 2.79 29.34
CA GLN A 32 6.52 3.38 29.76
C GLN A 32 6.87 4.50 28.79
N GLY A 33 7.03 5.71 29.35
CA GLY A 33 7.54 6.85 28.63
C GLY A 33 9.02 6.65 28.42
N GLU A 34 9.40 6.42 27.17
CA GLU A 34 10.76 6.62 26.70
C GLU A 34 10.69 7.63 25.57
N ASP A 35 11.62 8.58 25.59
CA ASP A 35 11.74 9.71 24.67
C ASP A 35 11.82 9.22 23.22
N LEU A 36 10.65 9.04 22.59
CA LEU A 36 10.54 8.83 21.16
C LEU A 36 11.02 10.11 20.49
N ALA A 37 12.09 9.99 19.71
CA ALA A 37 12.51 11.04 18.78
C ALA A 37 11.27 11.59 18.07
N PRO A 38 11.09 12.93 18.02
CA PRO A 38 9.86 13.52 17.54
C PRO A 38 9.62 13.03 16.11
N SER A 39 8.45 12.44 15.88
CA SER A 39 8.00 12.09 14.55
C SER A 39 8.20 13.32 13.66
N LEU A 40 8.92 13.16 12.55
CA LEU A 40 9.15 14.23 11.56
C LEU A 40 7.85 14.65 10.85
N HIS A 41 6.73 13.98 11.15
CA HIS A 41 5.42 14.39 10.73
C HIS A 41 4.94 15.57 11.57
N ILE A 42 5.02 16.77 11.00
CA ILE A 42 4.34 17.96 11.51
C ILE A 42 2.93 17.94 10.90
N PRO A 43 1.86 17.68 11.67
CA PRO A 43 0.51 17.73 11.14
C PRO A 43 0.24 19.11 10.55
N ALA A 44 -0.41 19.17 9.38
CA ALA A 44 -0.85 20.42 8.78
C ALA A 44 -1.59 21.29 9.82
N GLY A 45 -1.14 22.55 10.00
CA GLY A 45 -1.69 23.48 10.99
C GLY A 45 -0.96 23.54 12.34
N THR A 46 0.04 22.69 12.58
CA THR A 46 0.89 22.79 13.77
C THR A 46 1.85 23.99 13.64
N PRO A 47 1.95 24.87 14.66
CA PRO A 47 2.88 26.01 14.61
C PRO A 47 4.32 25.53 14.44
N LEU A 48 5.01 26.06 13.44
CA LEU A 48 6.41 25.76 13.19
C LEU A 48 7.28 26.43 14.27
N THR A 49 8.29 25.70 14.74
CA THR A 49 9.33 26.27 15.59
C THR A 49 10.17 27.29 14.80
N PRO A 50 10.83 28.26 15.46
CA PRO A 50 11.70 29.22 14.79
C PRO A 50 12.79 28.56 13.93
N THR A 51 13.31 27.42 14.36
CA THR A 51 14.30 26.63 13.61
C THR A 51 13.70 26.05 12.33
N GLN A 52 12.50 25.48 12.40
CA GLN A 52 11.78 24.97 11.21
C GLN A 52 11.44 26.10 10.24
N THR A 53 11.00 27.27 10.74
CA THR A 53 10.72 28.45 9.89
C THR A 53 11.97 28.90 9.12
N LYS A 54 13.12 29.02 9.80
CA LYS A 54 14.39 29.38 9.15
C LYS A 54 14.82 28.33 8.12
N ALA A 55 14.67 27.04 8.46
CA ALA A 55 14.99 25.95 7.53
C ALA A 55 14.12 26.00 6.27
N LEU A 56 12.80 26.15 6.43
CA LEU A 56 11.86 26.25 5.30
C LEU A 56 12.14 27.48 4.44
N ALA A 57 12.45 28.63 5.02
CA ALA A 57 12.84 29.83 4.26
C ALA A 57 14.12 29.61 3.45
N SER A 58 15.09 28.87 3.99
CA SER A 58 16.31 28.51 3.26
C SER A 58 16.03 27.54 2.11
N ILE A 59 15.17 26.54 2.34
CA ILE A 59 14.76 25.59 1.31
C ILE A 59 14.00 26.31 0.20
N GLU A 60 13.04 27.17 0.55
CA GLU A 60 12.27 27.95 -0.41
C GLU A 60 13.19 28.78 -1.31
N ARG A 61 14.15 29.51 -0.73
CA ARG A 61 15.12 30.29 -1.51
C ARG A 61 15.91 29.40 -2.46
N ALA A 62 16.39 28.25 -2.01
CA ALA A 62 17.15 27.32 -2.84
C ALA A 62 16.31 26.77 -3.99
N VAL A 63 15.08 26.33 -3.72
CA VAL A 63 14.16 25.82 -4.74
C VAL A 63 13.80 26.90 -5.75
N ARG A 64 13.55 28.15 -5.33
CA ARG A 64 13.28 29.26 -6.26
C ARG A 64 14.49 29.63 -7.11
N THR A 65 15.70 29.52 -6.56
CA THR A 65 16.93 29.92 -7.25
C THR A 65 17.41 28.85 -8.24
N PHE A 66 17.32 27.57 -7.86
CA PHE A 66 17.95 26.47 -8.59
C PHE A 66 16.95 25.43 -9.14
N GLY A 67 15.68 25.52 -8.73
CA GLY A 67 14.70 24.46 -8.92
C GLY A 67 14.87 23.30 -7.92
N PRO A 68 13.85 22.44 -7.77
CA PRO A 68 14.02 21.18 -7.05
C PRO A 68 15.01 20.27 -7.79
N ALA A 69 15.75 19.45 -7.05
CA ALA A 69 16.59 18.42 -7.66
C ALA A 69 15.71 17.51 -8.56
N PRO A 70 16.13 17.17 -9.79
CA PRO A 70 15.27 16.45 -10.74
C PRO A 70 14.67 15.15 -10.21
N GLY A 71 15.44 14.39 -9.43
CA GLY A 71 14.97 13.18 -8.76
C GLY A 71 13.92 13.45 -7.69
N ALA A 72 14.11 14.50 -6.87
CA ALA A 72 13.15 14.92 -5.87
C ALA A 72 11.86 15.46 -6.51
N ALA A 73 11.98 16.24 -7.58
CA ALA A 73 10.85 16.71 -8.37
C ALA A 73 10.00 15.54 -8.87
N ALA A 74 10.63 14.53 -9.48
CA ALA A 74 9.93 13.34 -9.97
C ALA A 74 9.20 12.56 -8.85
N MET A 75 9.83 12.39 -7.68
CA MET A 75 9.16 11.76 -6.53
C MET A 75 7.95 12.57 -6.05
N LEU A 76 8.12 13.89 -5.90
CA LEU A 76 7.04 14.78 -5.48
C LEU A 76 5.88 14.81 -6.50
N THR A 77 6.17 14.74 -7.80
CA THR A 77 5.15 14.61 -8.85
C THR A 77 4.36 13.31 -8.71
N HIS A 78 5.02 12.16 -8.47
CA HIS A 78 4.31 10.89 -8.26
C HIS A 78 3.44 10.92 -7.00
N GLU A 79 3.93 11.52 -5.91
CA GLU A 79 3.13 11.67 -4.70
C GLU A 79 1.95 12.63 -4.88
N ASP A 80 2.12 13.70 -5.67
CA ASP A 80 1.04 14.65 -5.96
C ASP A 80 -0.03 14.02 -6.86
N GLU A 81 0.39 13.26 -7.88
CA GLU A 81 -0.52 12.44 -8.70
C GLU A 81 -1.34 11.49 -7.82
N ALA A 82 -0.69 10.77 -6.90
CA ALA A 82 -1.37 9.90 -5.95
C ALA A 82 -2.37 10.65 -5.06
N ALA A 83 -2.01 11.85 -4.59
CA ALA A 83 -2.88 12.67 -3.76
C ALA A 83 -4.10 13.21 -4.53
N VAL A 84 -3.91 13.61 -5.79
CA VAL A 84 -5.01 14.05 -6.68
C VAL A 84 -5.97 12.89 -6.94
N ILE A 85 -5.45 11.70 -7.26
CA ILE A 85 -6.28 10.50 -7.47
C ILE A 85 -7.02 10.12 -6.18
N ALA A 86 -6.38 10.22 -5.02
CA ALA A 86 -7.04 9.95 -3.74
C ALA A 86 -8.19 10.91 -3.47
N ALA A 87 -8.03 12.21 -3.76
CA ALA A 87 -9.10 13.19 -3.62
C ALA A 87 -10.24 13.00 -4.64
N GLN A 88 -9.92 12.52 -5.85
CA GLN A 88 -10.89 12.22 -6.91
C GLN A 88 -11.71 10.97 -6.64
N THR A 89 -11.11 9.95 -6.04
CA THR A 89 -11.72 8.63 -5.83
C THR A 89 -12.18 8.41 -4.40
N GLY A 90 -11.78 9.27 -3.46
CA GLY A 90 -12.01 9.07 -2.03
C GLY A 90 -11.21 7.93 -1.42
N ARG A 91 -10.30 7.31 -2.19
CA ARG A 91 -9.49 6.16 -1.78
C ARG A 91 -8.04 6.59 -1.62
N TYR A 92 -7.56 6.59 -0.39
CA TYR A 92 -6.21 6.97 -0.02
C TYR A 92 -5.36 5.71 0.10
N VAL A 93 -4.43 5.55 -0.82
CA VAL A 93 -3.51 4.41 -0.84
C VAL A 93 -2.14 4.86 -0.36
N THR A 94 -1.65 4.23 0.71
CA THR A 94 -0.38 4.57 1.36
C THR A 94 0.47 3.33 1.56
N TRP A 95 1.79 3.51 1.49
CA TRP A 95 2.75 2.54 1.97
C TRP A 95 3.15 2.94 3.39
N ARG A 96 2.64 2.23 4.38
CA ARG A 96 2.68 2.60 5.79
C ARG A 96 3.69 1.74 6.53
N SER A 97 4.50 2.37 7.36
CA SER A 97 5.43 1.70 8.28
C SER A 97 4.66 0.92 9.35
N LEU A 98 5.01 -0.35 9.54
CA LEU A 98 4.47 -1.18 10.62
C LEU A 98 5.05 -0.80 11.99
N LYS A 99 6.18 -0.08 12.01
CA LYS A 99 6.88 0.33 13.25
C LYS A 99 6.09 1.37 14.04
N ASP A 100 5.57 2.38 13.34
CA ASP A 100 5.02 3.61 13.94
C ASP A 100 3.72 4.07 13.27
N GLY A 101 3.27 3.40 12.21
CA GLY A 101 2.07 3.79 11.46
C GLY A 101 2.25 5.04 10.60
N GLN A 102 3.49 5.48 10.38
CA GLN A 102 3.82 6.61 9.51
C GLN A 102 3.57 6.25 8.04
N ASP A 103 2.83 7.10 7.33
CA ASP A 103 2.69 6.99 5.87
C ASP A 103 4.02 7.42 5.24
N CYS A 104 4.74 6.47 4.64
CA CYS A 104 6.08 6.67 4.08
C CYS A 104 6.07 7.02 2.59
N CYS A 105 5.02 6.64 1.87
CA CYS A 105 4.81 7.00 0.47
C CYS A 105 3.32 7.00 0.16
N ARG A 106 2.91 7.91 -0.72
CA ARG A 106 1.59 7.89 -1.35
C ARG A 106 1.67 7.02 -2.59
N VAL A 107 0.71 6.11 -2.79
CA VAL A 107 0.75 5.14 -3.90
C VAL A 107 -0.30 5.56 -4.93
N GLY A 108 0.17 6.00 -6.09
CA GLY A 108 -0.65 6.38 -7.23
C GLY A 108 -0.65 5.34 -8.36
N PRO A 109 -1.40 5.58 -9.45
CA PRO A 109 -1.50 4.66 -10.59
C PRO A 109 -0.16 4.28 -11.20
N SER A 110 0.81 5.20 -11.22
CA SER A 110 2.16 5.03 -11.75
C SER A 110 3.13 4.26 -10.82
N ALA A 111 2.74 4.01 -9.56
CA ALA A 111 3.58 3.34 -8.58
C ALA A 111 3.89 1.90 -8.99
N ARG A 112 5.14 1.47 -8.80
CA ARG A 112 5.60 0.15 -9.23
C ARG A 112 5.26 -0.93 -8.21
N CYS A 113 4.78 -2.07 -8.71
CA CYS A 113 4.61 -3.31 -7.99
C CYS A 113 5.89 -4.16 -8.06
N PHE A 114 6.05 -5.08 -7.12
CA PHE A 114 7.07 -6.12 -7.11
C PHE A 114 7.12 -6.92 -8.41
N CYS A 115 5.99 -7.14 -9.10
CA CYS A 115 5.98 -7.83 -10.40
C CYS A 115 6.60 -7.01 -11.54
N GLY A 116 6.86 -5.72 -11.33
CA GLY A 116 7.42 -4.79 -12.31
C GLY A 116 6.41 -3.87 -12.98
N TYR A 117 5.12 -4.20 -12.89
CA TYR A 117 3.99 -3.44 -13.43
C TYR A 117 3.49 -2.38 -12.45
N THR A 118 2.71 -1.44 -12.94
CA THR A 118 2.16 -0.30 -12.20
C THR A 118 0.93 -0.67 -11.38
N PHE A 119 0.57 0.18 -10.43
CA PHE A 119 -0.62 0.05 -9.60
C PHE A 119 -1.89 0.04 -10.45
N GLY A 120 -1.97 0.91 -11.47
CA GLY A 120 -3.11 0.97 -12.40
C GLY A 120 -3.33 -0.30 -13.23
N GLU A 121 -2.32 -1.16 -13.35
CA GLU A 121 -2.41 -2.45 -14.05
C GLU A 121 -2.94 -3.58 -13.16
N HIS A 122 -3.31 -3.30 -11.90
CA HIS A 122 -3.89 -4.25 -10.95
C HIS A 122 -5.39 -3.99 -10.77
N ALA A 123 -6.18 -5.07 -10.78
CA ALA A 123 -7.63 -4.98 -10.60
C ALA A 123 -8.01 -4.47 -9.19
N GLY A 124 -9.24 -3.95 -9.04
CA GLY A 124 -9.80 -3.59 -7.74
C GLY A 124 -8.99 -2.55 -6.98
N ASP A 125 -8.46 -1.54 -7.70
CA ASP A 125 -7.58 -0.49 -7.16
C ASP A 125 -6.39 -1.07 -6.40
N GLY A 126 -5.61 -1.93 -7.08
CA GLY A 126 -4.39 -2.54 -6.53
C GLY A 126 -4.59 -3.73 -5.59
N LEU A 127 -5.83 -4.00 -5.15
CA LEU A 127 -6.12 -5.11 -4.25
C LEU A 127 -6.27 -6.46 -4.98
N GLY A 128 -6.50 -6.42 -6.29
CA GLY A 128 -6.71 -7.57 -7.15
C GLY A 128 -5.46 -8.01 -7.93
N ARG A 129 -5.67 -9.03 -8.77
CA ARG A 129 -4.62 -9.62 -9.61
C ARG A 129 -4.08 -8.60 -10.62
N CYS A 130 -2.79 -8.73 -10.93
CA CYS A 130 -2.17 -8.00 -12.03
C CYS A 130 -2.70 -8.49 -13.38
N SER A 131 -3.11 -7.56 -14.25
CA SER A 131 -3.54 -7.88 -15.62
C SER A 131 -2.40 -8.34 -16.52
N GLN A 132 -1.15 -8.06 -16.14
CA GLN A 132 0.06 -8.32 -16.94
C GLN A 132 0.91 -9.49 -16.43
N SER A 133 0.50 -10.15 -15.34
CA SER A 133 1.25 -11.25 -14.75
C SER A 133 0.34 -12.21 -14.00
N ASP A 134 0.20 -13.43 -14.53
CA ASP A 134 -0.61 -14.51 -13.93
C ASP A 134 -0.17 -14.88 -12.51
N SER A 135 1.12 -14.73 -12.20
CA SER A 135 1.67 -15.07 -10.88
C SER A 135 1.50 -13.97 -9.82
N CYS A 136 1.11 -12.76 -10.23
CA CYS A 136 1.01 -11.60 -9.33
C CYS A 136 -0.43 -11.43 -8.88
N THR A 137 -0.72 -11.80 -7.64
CA THR A 137 -2.09 -11.86 -7.12
C THR A 137 -2.56 -10.56 -6.48
N ARG A 138 -1.65 -9.65 -6.11
CA ARG A 138 -1.95 -8.36 -5.49
C ARG A 138 -0.80 -7.38 -5.68
N PHE A 139 -1.09 -6.09 -5.55
CA PHE A 139 -0.06 -5.06 -5.55
C PHE A 139 0.85 -5.19 -4.33
N LEU A 140 2.16 -5.06 -4.56
CA LEU A 140 3.21 -5.01 -3.56
C LEU A 140 4.12 -3.85 -3.92
N TYR A 141 3.98 -2.70 -3.24
CA TYR A 141 4.74 -1.50 -3.56
C TYR A 141 6.24 -1.81 -3.63
N MET A 142 6.91 -1.29 -4.66
CA MET A 142 8.33 -1.45 -4.86
C MET A 142 8.91 -0.11 -5.31
N PRO A 143 9.95 0.41 -4.63
CA PRO A 143 10.56 1.65 -5.02
C PRO A 143 10.92 1.68 -6.50
N SER A 144 10.58 2.78 -7.16
CA SER A 144 10.67 2.90 -8.60
C SER A 144 11.95 3.61 -9.05
N ARG A 145 12.57 4.34 -8.12
CA ARG A 145 13.77 5.14 -8.32
C ARG A 145 14.76 4.97 -7.15
N PRO A 146 16.07 5.15 -7.39
CA PRO A 146 17.06 5.07 -6.32
C PRO A 146 16.91 6.15 -5.24
N GLU A 147 16.39 7.33 -5.60
CA GLU A 147 16.18 8.43 -4.65
C GLU A 147 15.19 8.07 -3.54
N GLU A 148 14.18 7.22 -3.83
CA GLU A 148 13.16 6.76 -2.87
C GLU A 148 13.75 5.90 -1.73
N VAL A 149 14.96 5.37 -1.94
CA VAL A 149 15.66 4.48 -1.01
C VAL A 149 17.01 5.04 -0.56
N GLY A 150 17.18 6.36 -0.72
CA GLY A 150 18.39 7.07 -0.30
C GLY A 150 19.60 6.90 -1.24
N GLU A 151 19.49 6.18 -2.36
CA GLU A 151 20.57 5.99 -3.34
C GLU A 151 20.71 7.19 -4.33
N TRP A 152 20.53 8.42 -3.84
CA TRP A 152 20.48 9.65 -4.65
C TRP A 152 21.76 9.96 -5.44
N TRP A 153 22.88 9.32 -5.11
CA TRP A 153 24.15 9.44 -5.84
C TRP A 153 24.16 8.65 -7.15
N LEU A 154 23.26 7.66 -7.34
CA LEU A 154 23.24 6.83 -8.54
C LEU A 154 22.90 7.61 -9.81
N PRO A 155 21.85 8.47 -9.85
CA PRO A 155 21.55 9.32 -11.00
C PRO A 155 22.71 10.21 -11.48
N ARG A 156 23.67 10.52 -10.60
CA ARG A 156 24.82 11.37 -10.94
C ARG A 156 25.95 10.60 -11.64
N ARG A 157 25.88 9.27 -11.70
CA ARG A 157 26.91 8.45 -12.34
C ARG A 157 26.78 8.53 -13.86
N LYS A 158 27.93 8.68 -14.54
CA LYS A 158 27.99 8.64 -16.01
C LYS A 158 27.38 7.34 -16.53
N GLY A 159 26.41 7.45 -17.44
CA GLY A 159 25.72 6.31 -18.05
C GLY A 159 24.64 5.66 -17.19
N PHE A 160 24.29 6.21 -16.02
CA PHE A 160 23.16 5.71 -15.25
C PHE A 160 21.83 5.99 -15.96
N ASN A 161 20.94 5.00 -15.99
CA ASN A 161 19.59 5.13 -16.51
C ASN A 161 18.58 4.68 -15.44
N VAL A 162 17.73 5.61 -15.00
CA VAL A 162 16.73 5.38 -13.95
C VAL A 162 15.68 4.33 -14.36
N HIS A 163 15.33 4.24 -15.65
CA HIS A 163 14.31 3.32 -16.14
C HIS A 163 14.76 1.86 -16.06
N HIS A 164 16.08 1.61 -16.05
CA HIS A 164 16.63 0.27 -15.89
C HIS A 164 16.91 -0.08 -14.42
N TRP A 165 16.91 0.88 -13.51
CA TRP A 165 17.19 0.62 -12.10
C TRP A 165 16.08 -0.22 -11.46
N ARG A 166 16.48 -1.17 -10.62
CA ARG A 166 15.56 -2.03 -9.87
C ARG A 166 16.05 -2.10 -8.43
N ALA A 167 15.13 -1.91 -7.49
CA ALA A 167 15.41 -2.05 -6.07
C ALA A 167 16.04 -3.42 -5.77
N LYS A 168 17.15 -3.41 -5.04
CA LYS A 168 18.02 -4.58 -4.88
C LYS A 168 17.64 -5.42 -3.66
N CYS A 169 17.75 -6.73 -3.84
CA CYS A 169 17.80 -7.69 -2.75
C CYS A 169 19.22 -7.73 -2.16
N GLN A 170 19.40 -8.22 -0.94
CA GLN A 170 20.70 -8.45 -0.32
C GLN A 170 21.63 -9.39 -1.13
N CYS A 171 21.10 -10.22 -2.04
CA CYS A 171 21.93 -10.96 -3.00
C CYS A 171 22.56 -10.10 -4.10
N GLY A 172 22.15 -8.84 -4.22
CA GLY A 172 22.58 -7.90 -5.27
C GLY A 172 21.70 -7.92 -6.52
N HIS A 173 20.83 -8.93 -6.71
CA HIS A 173 19.87 -8.97 -7.82
C HIS A 173 18.69 -8.02 -7.58
N GLY A 174 18.13 -7.47 -8.66
CA GLY A 174 16.91 -6.65 -8.60
C GLY A 174 15.68 -7.47 -8.19
N HIS A 175 14.67 -6.82 -7.62
CA HIS A 175 13.41 -7.45 -7.22
C HIS A 175 12.72 -8.23 -8.36
N ASN A 176 12.90 -7.81 -9.61
CA ASN A 176 12.35 -8.48 -10.80
C ASN A 176 13.01 -9.85 -11.09
N MET A 177 14.12 -10.17 -10.43
CA MET A 177 14.72 -11.51 -10.45
C MET A 177 14.11 -12.44 -9.40
N HIS A 178 13.24 -11.93 -8.53
CA HIS A 178 12.49 -12.71 -7.54
C HIS A 178 11.07 -12.98 -8.04
N THR A 179 10.49 -14.11 -7.63
CA THR A 179 9.10 -14.42 -7.97
C THR A 179 8.14 -13.44 -7.29
N ALA A 180 7.14 -12.94 -8.02
CA ALA A 180 6.15 -11.99 -7.49
C ALA A 180 5.29 -12.55 -6.35
N VAL A 181 5.19 -13.88 -6.23
CA VAL A 181 4.52 -14.54 -5.10
C VAL A 181 5.31 -14.24 -3.82
N GLN A 182 4.85 -13.23 -3.07
CA GLN A 182 5.41 -12.79 -1.78
C GLN A 182 6.92 -12.49 -1.83
N GLY A 183 7.42 -12.00 -2.96
CA GLY A 183 8.84 -11.75 -3.15
C GLY A 183 9.70 -13.00 -2.98
N GLY A 184 9.25 -14.15 -3.48
CA GLY A 184 9.88 -15.45 -3.28
C GLY A 184 11.28 -15.64 -3.91
N ARG A 185 11.54 -16.84 -4.43
CA ARG A 185 12.90 -17.29 -4.79
C ARG A 185 13.54 -16.41 -5.85
N CYS A 186 14.83 -16.12 -5.67
CA CYS A 186 15.66 -15.46 -6.68
C CYS A 186 16.01 -16.43 -7.82
N ARG A 187 15.84 -15.97 -9.06
CA ARG A 187 16.19 -16.69 -10.30
C ARG A 187 17.56 -16.26 -10.85
N GLY A 188 18.22 -15.31 -10.19
CA GLY A 188 19.54 -14.82 -10.59
C GLY A 188 20.63 -15.88 -10.39
N ARG A 189 21.77 -15.67 -11.05
CA ARG A 189 23.00 -16.43 -10.82
C ARG A 189 24.01 -15.56 -10.08
N VAL A 190 24.77 -16.17 -9.17
CA VAL A 190 25.86 -15.53 -8.45
C VAL A 190 27.17 -15.99 -9.07
N ALA A 191 28.03 -15.04 -9.42
CA ALA A 191 29.35 -15.36 -9.93
C ALA A 191 30.11 -16.25 -8.92
N PRO A 192 30.90 -17.22 -9.38
CA PRO A 192 31.78 -17.96 -8.47
C PRO A 192 32.72 -16.97 -7.76
N PRO A 193 33.11 -17.23 -6.51
CA PRO A 193 34.13 -16.42 -5.85
C PRO A 193 35.38 -16.42 -6.74
N VAL A 194 35.84 -15.24 -7.15
CA VAL A 194 37.14 -15.10 -7.80
C VAL A 194 38.17 -15.62 -6.79
N LYS A 195 38.85 -16.71 -7.13
CA LYS A 195 40.00 -17.20 -6.36
C LYS A 195 40.93 -16.00 -6.17
N ALA A 196 41.37 -15.74 -4.93
CA ALA A 196 42.25 -14.62 -4.60
C ALA A 196 43.43 -14.60 -5.58
N ALA A 197 43.38 -13.70 -6.57
CA ALA A 197 44.51 -13.48 -7.44
C ALA A 197 45.57 -12.74 -6.62
N ALA A 198 46.81 -13.21 -6.71
CA ALA A 198 48.00 -12.61 -6.12
C ALA A 198 48.01 -11.06 -6.27
N PRO A 199 48.64 -10.32 -5.33
CA PRO A 199 48.51 -8.87 -5.25
C PRO A 199 48.87 -8.21 -6.59
N ARG A 200 47.87 -7.62 -7.24
CA ARG A 200 48.07 -6.90 -8.50
C ARG A 200 48.79 -5.59 -8.23
N ARG A 201 49.89 -5.37 -8.95
CA ARG A 201 50.55 -4.06 -9.06
C ARG A 201 49.52 -2.98 -9.42
N ARG A 202 49.73 -1.79 -8.86
CA ARG A 202 48.96 -0.55 -9.02
C ARG A 202 48.32 -0.44 -10.41
N ILE A 203 47.01 -0.67 -10.47
CA ILE A 203 46.18 -0.46 -11.68
C ILE A 203 45.65 0.97 -11.61
N GLU A 204 45.97 1.74 -12.65
CA GLU A 204 45.41 3.05 -12.94
C GLU A 204 43.90 2.97 -13.14
N ASN A 205 43.20 4.06 -12.82
CA ASN A 205 41.73 4.19 -12.80
C ASN A 205 41.01 3.57 -14.02
N HIS A 206 40.62 2.30 -13.91
CA HIS A 206 39.58 1.71 -14.73
C HIS A 206 38.24 1.81 -13.99
N GLY A 207 37.25 2.36 -14.68
CA GLY A 207 35.95 2.73 -14.14
C GLY A 207 35.24 1.61 -13.39
N HIS A 208 34.42 2.02 -12.42
CA HIS A 208 33.54 1.13 -11.66
C HIS A 208 32.74 0.19 -12.58
N PRO A 209 32.55 -1.08 -12.19
CA PRO A 209 31.69 -2.00 -12.93
C PRO A 209 30.28 -1.40 -13.05
N ASN A 210 29.72 -1.49 -14.26
CA ASN A 210 28.37 -1.03 -14.57
C ASN A 210 27.37 -1.65 -13.57
N PRO A 211 26.63 -0.85 -12.78
CA PRO A 211 25.69 -1.35 -11.78
C PRO A 211 24.47 -2.05 -12.38
N ASN A 212 24.35 -2.10 -13.72
CA ASN A 212 23.29 -2.77 -14.44
C ASN A 212 23.83 -3.39 -15.76
N PRO A 213 24.51 -4.54 -15.68
CA PRO A 213 25.01 -5.21 -16.88
C PRO A 213 23.86 -5.63 -17.78
N ASN A 214 24.09 -5.56 -19.10
CA ASN A 214 23.14 -6.01 -20.12
C ASN A 214 22.63 -7.43 -19.78
N PRO A 215 21.31 -7.70 -19.78
CA PRO A 215 20.77 -9.03 -19.49
C PRO A 215 21.35 -10.13 -20.40
N LYS A 216 21.81 -9.81 -21.62
CA LYS A 216 22.52 -10.74 -22.49
C LYS A 216 23.88 -11.16 -21.94
N ALA A 217 24.60 -10.27 -21.26
CA ALA A 217 25.93 -10.56 -20.68
C ALA A 217 25.86 -11.38 -19.37
N LEU A 218 24.71 -11.40 -18.69
CA LEU A 218 24.50 -12.24 -17.49
C LEU A 218 24.14 -13.69 -17.84
N ALA A 219 23.55 -13.92 -19.01
CA ALA A 219 23.15 -15.25 -19.48
C ALA A 219 24.35 -16.17 -19.77
N GLU A 220 25.52 -15.60 -20.06
CA GLU A 220 26.73 -16.35 -20.44
C GLU A 220 27.70 -16.58 -19.26
N SER A 221 27.37 -16.14 -18.05
CA SER A 221 28.19 -16.46 -16.87
C SER A 221 27.75 -17.79 -16.26
N GLU A 222 28.68 -18.75 -16.16
CA GLU A 222 28.54 -20.06 -15.51
C GLU A 222 28.39 -19.95 -13.96
N GLY A 223 27.61 -18.98 -13.48
CA GLY A 223 27.38 -18.75 -12.06
C GLY A 223 26.44 -19.80 -11.45
N ARG A 224 26.65 -20.11 -10.16
CA ARG A 224 25.72 -20.95 -9.40
C ARG A 224 24.37 -20.23 -9.25
N PRO A 225 23.23 -20.96 -9.21
CA PRO A 225 21.94 -20.33 -8.93
C PRO A 225 21.97 -19.63 -7.57
N CYS A 226 21.33 -18.47 -7.49
CA CYS A 226 21.20 -17.72 -6.25
C CYS A 226 20.40 -18.53 -5.22
N GLY A 227 20.89 -18.58 -3.98
CA GLY A 227 20.26 -19.32 -2.89
C GLY A 227 19.11 -18.59 -2.19
N CYS A 228 18.84 -17.34 -2.55
CA CYS A 228 17.82 -16.53 -1.89
C CYS A 228 16.42 -17.11 -2.12
N ARG A 229 15.74 -17.44 -1.02
CA ARG A 229 14.38 -18.00 -1.01
C ARG A 229 13.30 -16.93 -0.95
N CYS A 230 13.67 -15.74 -0.47
CA CYS A 230 12.83 -14.56 -0.42
C CYS A 230 13.67 -13.31 -0.72
N PHE A 231 12.97 -12.24 -1.05
CA PHE A 231 13.50 -10.91 -1.23
C PHE A 231 13.71 -10.28 0.13
N VAL A 232 14.94 -9.84 0.39
CA VAL A 232 15.30 -9.05 1.56
C VAL A 232 15.92 -7.78 1.03
N SER A 233 15.34 -6.61 1.32
CA SER A 233 15.83 -5.36 0.75
C SER A 233 17.28 -5.09 1.16
N ALA A 234 18.11 -4.73 0.19
CA ALA A 234 19.47 -4.21 0.43
C ALA A 234 19.47 -2.72 0.80
N PHE A 235 18.28 -2.13 0.97
CA PHE A 235 18.04 -0.74 1.25
C PHE A 235 17.07 -0.60 2.42
N ARG A 236 16.99 0.61 2.96
CA ARG A 236 16.06 1.02 4.02
C ARG A 236 15.16 2.14 3.49
N CYS A 237 13.96 2.26 4.05
CA CYS A 237 13.05 3.35 3.72
C CYS A 237 13.68 4.69 4.11
N VAL A 238 13.66 5.68 3.21
CA VAL A 238 14.25 7.00 3.48
C VAL A 238 13.47 7.80 4.53
N VAL A 239 12.20 7.45 4.77
CA VAL A 239 11.31 8.17 5.69
C VAL A 239 11.40 7.63 7.12
N CYS A 240 11.26 6.33 7.30
CA CYS A 240 11.18 5.71 8.64
C CYS A 240 12.40 4.86 9.01
N GLU A 241 13.37 4.75 8.09
CA GLU A 241 14.55 3.90 8.20
C GLU A 241 14.24 2.40 8.40
N SER A 242 13.01 1.91 8.29
CA SER A 242 12.73 0.47 8.41
C SER A 242 13.05 -0.30 7.12
N SER A 243 13.06 -1.63 7.17
CA SER A 243 13.23 -2.44 5.97
C SER A 243 11.98 -2.36 5.07
N TRP A 244 12.12 -2.72 3.79
CA TRP A 244 10.98 -2.74 2.87
C TRP A 244 9.86 -3.69 3.35
N GLY A 245 10.23 -4.81 3.98
CA GLY A 245 9.27 -5.77 4.50
C GLY A 245 8.49 -5.29 5.74
N ASP A 246 8.96 -4.23 6.40
CA ASP A 246 8.32 -3.64 7.59
C ASP A 246 7.27 -2.59 7.25
N HIS A 247 6.65 -2.73 6.09
CA HIS A 247 5.61 -1.84 5.60
C HIS A 247 4.45 -2.62 5.01
N GLU A 248 3.28 -2.01 5.01
CA GLU A 248 2.11 -2.55 4.36
C GLU A 248 1.46 -1.52 3.43
N LEU A 249 0.72 -2.04 2.44
CA LEU A 249 -0.14 -1.22 1.62
C LEU A 249 -1.46 -1.05 2.36
N VAL A 250 -1.78 0.20 2.70
CA VAL A 250 -3.04 0.54 3.35
C VAL A 250 -3.92 1.29 2.36
N VAL A 251 -5.18 0.86 2.26
CA VAL A 251 -6.23 1.56 1.51
C VAL A 251 -7.28 2.02 2.51
N GLU A 252 -7.49 3.32 2.60
CA GLU A 252 -8.48 3.94 3.48
C GLU A 252 -9.43 4.82 2.65
N THR A 253 -10.68 4.89 3.05
CA THR A 253 -11.63 5.91 2.60
C THR A 253 -11.30 7.27 3.23
N GLU A 254 -11.81 8.34 2.64
CA GLU A 254 -11.70 9.70 3.23
C GLU A 254 -12.27 9.76 4.66
N ALA A 255 -13.39 9.07 4.90
CA ALA A 255 -14.05 9.03 6.20
C ALA A 255 -13.18 8.30 7.25
N GLU A 256 -12.60 7.14 6.89
CA GLU A 256 -11.70 6.40 7.77
C GLU A 256 -10.45 7.22 8.13
N ARG A 257 -9.84 7.91 7.16
CA ARG A 257 -8.69 8.79 7.44
C ARG A 257 -9.05 9.94 8.36
N ARG A 258 -10.18 10.61 8.13
CA ARG A 258 -10.67 11.68 9.01
C ARG A 258 -10.93 11.15 10.43
N ALA A 259 -11.55 9.99 10.56
CA ALA A 259 -11.80 9.36 11.85
C ALA A 259 -10.50 9.04 12.61
N HIS A 260 -9.42 8.72 11.87
CA HIS A 260 -8.08 8.53 12.43
C HIS A 260 -7.26 9.83 12.56
N GLY A 261 -7.86 11.01 12.34
CA GLY A 261 -7.17 12.30 12.42
C GLY A 261 -6.06 12.48 11.38
N ARG A 262 -6.13 11.77 10.24
CA ARG A 262 -5.14 11.81 9.17
C ARG A 262 -5.50 12.81 8.08
N GLU A 263 -4.46 13.31 7.41
CA GLU A 263 -4.57 14.23 6.29
C GLU A 263 -5.43 13.66 5.15
N VAL A 264 -6.30 14.51 4.61
CA VAL A 264 -7.17 14.24 3.45
C VAL A 264 -7.15 15.44 2.50
N ARG A 265 -7.50 15.21 1.23
CA ARG A 265 -7.61 16.21 0.15
C ARG A 265 -6.36 17.10 0.06
N ASP A 266 -6.50 18.42 0.17
CA ASP A 266 -5.37 19.36 0.06
C ASP A 266 -4.31 19.13 1.14
N ALA A 267 -4.72 18.78 2.37
CA ALA A 267 -3.78 18.45 3.45
C ALA A 267 -3.00 17.17 3.15
N TYR A 268 -3.56 16.26 2.34
CA TYR A 268 -2.86 15.05 1.92
C TYR A 268 -1.89 15.30 0.77
N ARG A 269 -1.81 16.48 0.16
CA ARG A 269 -0.86 16.73 -0.94
C ARG A 269 0.57 16.91 -0.42
N PRO A 270 1.60 16.57 -1.21
CA PRO A 270 2.98 16.82 -0.83
C PRO A 270 3.22 18.31 -0.53
N LEU A 271 4.00 18.58 0.52
CA LEU A 271 4.34 19.94 0.96
C LEU A 271 3.11 20.80 1.34
N ALA A 272 1.99 20.19 1.76
CA ALA A 272 0.81 20.93 2.22
C ALA A 272 1.11 21.90 3.37
N ALA A 273 2.02 21.54 4.28
CA ALA A 273 2.49 22.39 5.37
C ALA A 273 3.45 23.53 4.93
N ALA A 274 3.88 23.55 3.66
CA ALA A 274 4.79 24.56 3.11
C ALA A 274 4.30 25.06 1.73
N PRO A 275 3.19 25.84 1.67
CA PRO A 275 2.57 26.25 0.41
C PRO A 275 3.48 27.02 -0.54
N SER A 276 4.38 27.86 -0.02
CA SER A 276 5.31 28.64 -0.83
C SER A 276 6.37 27.76 -1.52
N ILE A 277 6.84 26.71 -0.84
CA ILE A 277 7.75 25.72 -1.42
C ILE A 277 6.98 24.86 -2.43
N ARG A 278 5.75 24.46 -2.08
CA ARG A 278 4.88 23.70 -2.99
C ARG A 278 4.66 24.44 -4.31
N GLU A 279 4.34 25.73 -4.25
CA GLU A 279 4.22 26.59 -5.42
C GLU A 279 5.54 26.67 -6.20
N ALA A 280 6.68 26.83 -5.52
CA ALA A 280 7.98 26.86 -6.18
C ALA A 280 8.36 25.52 -6.87
N VAL A 281 7.88 24.38 -6.35
CA VAL A 281 8.14 23.05 -6.92
C VAL A 281 7.20 22.75 -8.09
N PHE A 282 5.89 22.99 -7.92
CA PHE A 282 4.86 22.53 -8.85
C PHE A 282 4.35 23.64 -9.79
N GLY A 283 4.68 24.91 -9.56
CA GLY A 283 4.18 26.02 -10.37
C GLY A 283 2.65 26.08 -10.38
N ASP A 284 2.05 26.21 -11.58
CA ASP A 284 0.60 26.27 -11.75
C ASP A 284 -0.13 25.00 -11.29
N ASP A 285 0.53 23.83 -11.35
CA ASP A 285 -0.04 22.57 -10.85
C ASP A 285 -0.25 22.57 -9.33
N SER A 286 0.44 23.45 -8.59
CA SER A 286 0.24 23.62 -7.15
C SER A 286 -1.19 24.06 -6.80
N ARG A 287 -1.86 24.78 -7.72
CA ARG A 287 -3.21 25.34 -7.55
C ARG A 287 -4.29 24.52 -8.24
N ARG A 288 -3.95 23.35 -8.78
CA ARG A 288 -4.91 22.44 -9.42
C ARG A 288 -6.01 22.10 -8.43
N ALA A 289 -7.22 22.60 -8.72
CA ALA A 289 -8.39 22.37 -7.89
C ALA A 289 -8.71 20.86 -7.82
N LEU A 290 -8.96 20.38 -6.60
CA LEU A 290 -9.50 19.05 -6.37
C LEU A 290 -11.01 19.07 -6.64
N PRO A 291 -11.62 17.95 -7.06
CA PRO A 291 -13.08 17.89 -7.24
C PRO A 291 -13.80 18.15 -5.92
N ASP A 292 -15.07 18.56 -5.98
CA ASP A 292 -15.88 18.81 -4.80
C ASP A 292 -16.20 17.52 -4.02
N PRO A 293 -16.14 17.50 -2.66
CA PRO A 293 -16.43 16.30 -1.87
C PRO A 293 -17.83 15.70 -2.10
N SER A 294 -18.85 16.53 -2.36
CA SER A 294 -20.22 16.03 -2.59
C SER A 294 -20.34 15.26 -3.90
N SER A 295 -19.53 15.61 -4.90
CA SER A 295 -19.44 14.89 -6.17
C SER A 295 -18.85 13.50 -6.00
N LEU A 296 -17.97 13.33 -5.01
CA LEU A 296 -17.35 12.05 -4.67
C LEU A 296 -18.31 11.14 -3.91
N GLU A 297 -19.04 11.65 -2.91
CA GLU A 297 -20.07 10.87 -2.22
C GLU A 297 -21.15 10.36 -3.19
N ALA A 298 -21.57 11.19 -4.14
CA ALA A 298 -22.49 10.78 -5.19
C ALA A 298 -21.94 9.64 -6.08
N ALA A 299 -20.62 9.62 -6.33
CA ALA A 299 -19.95 8.59 -7.13
C ALA A 299 -19.64 7.29 -6.35
N LEU A 300 -19.41 7.40 -5.03
CA LEU A 300 -19.14 6.28 -4.14
C LEU A 300 -20.40 5.62 -3.58
N ARG A 301 -21.58 6.24 -3.73
CA ARG A 301 -22.84 5.54 -3.48
C ARG A 301 -22.87 4.30 -4.37
N PRO A 302 -22.92 3.08 -3.81
CA PRO A 302 -23.20 1.93 -4.66
C PRO A 302 -24.50 2.25 -5.38
N ALA A 303 -24.51 2.09 -6.70
CA ALA A 303 -25.74 2.07 -7.49
C ALA A 303 -26.53 0.81 -7.11
N TRP A 304 -26.92 0.69 -5.84
CA TRP A 304 -27.95 -0.24 -5.44
C TRP A 304 -29.25 0.32 -5.97
N ARG A 305 -29.58 -0.11 -7.19
CA ARG A 305 -30.97 -0.22 -7.59
C ARG A 305 -31.45 -1.52 -6.94
N PRO A 306 -32.52 -1.51 -6.12
CA PRO A 306 -33.23 -2.75 -5.85
C PRO A 306 -33.56 -3.37 -7.22
N SER A 307 -33.34 -4.68 -7.35
CA SER A 307 -33.79 -5.40 -8.55
C SER A 307 -35.32 -5.25 -8.61
N PRO A 308 -35.93 -5.08 -9.81
CA PRO A 308 -37.40 -5.05 -9.94
C PRO A 308 -38.08 -6.35 -9.45
N ASP A 309 -37.31 -7.39 -9.18
CA ASP A 309 -37.80 -8.73 -8.83
C ASP A 309 -38.00 -8.95 -7.31
N ASP A 310 -37.58 -8.01 -6.45
CA ASP A 310 -37.78 -8.11 -4.98
C ASP A 310 -39.11 -7.48 -4.49
N ASP A 311 -40.01 -7.09 -5.40
CA ASP A 311 -41.33 -6.51 -5.08
C ASP A 311 -42.51 -7.46 -5.40
N GLN A 312 -42.27 -8.79 -5.35
CA GLN A 312 -43.33 -9.80 -5.52
C GLN A 312 -43.47 -10.81 -4.36
N SER A 313 -43.05 -10.47 -3.14
CA SER A 313 -43.41 -11.29 -1.97
C SER A 313 -43.87 -10.49 -0.73
N MET A 314 -44.62 -9.41 -0.94
CA MET A 314 -45.49 -8.84 0.09
C MET A 314 -46.95 -9.03 -0.34
N SER A 315 -47.39 -10.29 -0.33
CA SER A 315 -48.81 -10.63 -0.37
C SER A 315 -49.49 -10.07 0.88
N GLN A 316 -50.29 -9.04 0.64
CA GLN A 316 -51.38 -8.42 1.41
C GLN A 316 -51.65 -8.88 2.86
N PRO A 317 -51.91 -7.94 3.79
CA PRO A 317 -52.48 -8.27 5.09
C PRO A 317 -53.92 -8.80 4.93
N PRO A 318 -54.34 -9.82 5.70
CA PRO A 318 -55.69 -10.37 5.57
C PRO A 318 -56.73 -9.35 6.06
N GLN A 319 -57.68 -9.03 5.18
CA GLN A 319 -58.87 -8.28 5.51
C GLN A 319 -59.78 -9.10 6.44
N GLN A 320 -60.16 -8.47 7.54
CA GLN A 320 -61.17 -8.97 8.46
C GLN A 320 -62.55 -8.81 7.81
N HIS A 321 -63.22 -9.92 7.53
CA HIS A 321 -64.67 -9.96 7.40
C HIS A 321 -65.20 -11.11 8.25
N GLY A 322 -66.04 -10.77 9.23
CA GLY A 322 -66.68 -11.70 10.15
C GLY A 322 -68.02 -12.23 9.65
N ALA A 323 -68.48 -13.24 10.40
CA ALA A 323 -69.79 -13.91 10.39
C ALA A 323 -70.03 -14.84 9.18
N THR A 324 -70.42 -16.12 9.32
CA THR A 324 -71.31 -16.76 10.31
C THR A 324 -71.04 -18.27 10.47
N GLU A 325 -71.54 -18.77 11.60
CA GLU A 325 -71.64 -20.12 12.15
C GLU A 325 -72.13 -21.22 11.17
N HIS A 326 -71.59 -22.45 11.27
CA HIS A 326 -72.28 -23.60 11.88
C HIS A 326 -71.46 -24.92 11.83
N ALA A 327 -71.69 -25.72 12.87
CA ALA A 327 -70.99 -26.91 13.34
C ALA A 327 -71.08 -28.18 12.47
N PHE A 328 -70.16 -29.13 12.77
CA PHE A 328 -70.23 -30.62 12.78
C PHE A 328 -68.97 -31.24 12.15
N ALA A 329 -68.37 -32.33 12.59
CA ALA A 329 -68.36 -33.10 13.83
C ALA A 329 -67.14 -34.05 13.77
N SER A 330 -66.61 -34.36 14.95
CA SER A 330 -65.98 -35.62 15.38
C SER A 330 -65.49 -36.65 14.36
N ALA A 331 -64.21 -37.05 14.53
CA ALA A 331 -63.86 -38.46 14.71
C ALA A 331 -62.43 -38.62 15.28
N MET A 332 -62.32 -38.81 16.60
CA MET A 332 -61.26 -39.64 17.18
C MET A 332 -61.60 -41.11 16.91
N ARG A 333 -60.60 -41.93 16.55
CA ARG A 333 -60.49 -43.32 17.01
C ARG A 333 -59.05 -43.86 16.89
N SER A 334 -58.47 -43.99 18.07
CA SER A 334 -57.42 -44.88 18.59
C SER A 334 -56.94 -46.06 17.73
N ARG A 335 -55.62 -46.36 17.79
CA ARG A 335 -55.03 -47.67 18.17
C ARG A 335 -53.49 -47.65 18.05
N THR A 336 -52.77 -47.69 19.18
CA THR A 336 -51.94 -48.81 19.69
C THR A 336 -50.56 -49.05 19.04
N SER A 337 -49.53 -48.92 19.89
CA SER A 337 -48.41 -49.87 20.11
C SER A 337 -47.41 -50.20 18.98
N ALA A 338 -46.14 -49.84 19.18
CA ALA A 338 -44.94 -50.71 19.07
C ALA A 338 -43.66 -49.84 19.24
N LYS A 339 -42.91 -49.98 20.34
CA LYS A 339 -41.65 -50.75 20.45
C LYS A 339 -40.58 -50.41 19.39
N GLY A 340 -39.45 -49.90 19.89
CA GLY A 340 -38.14 -50.48 19.59
C GLY A 340 -37.03 -49.53 19.13
N ARG A 341 -36.06 -49.32 20.05
CA ARG A 341 -34.58 -49.44 19.89
C ARG A 341 -33.96 -48.84 18.62
N GLY A 342 -32.89 -48.05 18.64
CA GLY A 342 -31.84 -47.84 19.64
C GLY A 342 -30.49 -47.65 18.92
N LEU A 343 -29.47 -47.22 19.68
CA LEU A 343 -28.03 -47.18 19.35
C LEU A 343 -27.61 -46.06 18.38
N GLY A 344 -26.52 -45.32 18.61
CA GLY A 344 -25.47 -45.41 19.60
C GLY A 344 -24.31 -44.54 19.10
N TRP A 345 -23.81 -43.66 19.96
CA TRP A 345 -22.65 -42.81 19.67
C TRP A 345 -21.37 -43.60 19.93
N ARG A 346 -20.43 -43.49 18.99
CA ARG A 346 -18.98 -43.60 19.22
C ARG A 346 -18.31 -42.43 18.53
#